data_AF-A0AAW4UDW3-F1
#
_entry.id   AF-A0AAW4UDW3-F1
#
_cell.length_a   1.000
_cell.length_b   1.000
_cell.length_c   1.000
_cell.angle_alpha   90.00
_cell.angle_beta   90.00
_cell.angle_gamma   90.00
#
_symmetry.space_group_name_H-M   'P 1'
#
loop_
_entity.id
_entity.type
_entity.pdbx_description
1 polymer ?
#
loop_
_entity_poly.entity_id
_entity_poly.type
_entity_poly.pdbx_seq_one_letter_code
_entity_poly.pdbx_strand_id
1 'polypeptide(L)' 'DLLNRIQNGDVQIVINTMTKGKTIERDGFQIRRASVENGVPCLTSLDTANALTNVIESMTFTMRSM' A
#
# COMPACT_ATOMS: atom_id res chain seq x y z
N ASP A 1 9.38 -1.39 14.14
CA ASP A 1 8.31 -2.35 13.86
C ASP A 1 7.34 -1.73 12.84
N LEU A 2 6.79 -2.52 11.91
CA LEU A 2 5.93 -2.03 10.82
C LEU A 2 4.54 -1.61 11.33
N LEU A 3 3.95 -2.37 12.25
CA LEU A 3 2.61 -2.07 12.77
C LEU A 3 2.61 -0.75 13.55
N ASN A 4 3.63 -0.52 14.37
CA ASN A 4 3.81 0.76 15.07
C ASN A 4 3.92 1.94 14.10
N ARG A 5 4.61 1.78 12.97
CA ARG A 5 4.71 2.84 11.95
C ARG A 5 3.36 3.17 11.30
N ILE A 6 2.51 2.16 11.08
CA ILE A 6 1.15 2.38 10.60
C ILE A 6 0.33 3.14 11.65
N GLN A 7 0.40 2.73 12.91
CA GLN A 7 -0.33 3.36 14.02
C GLN A 7 0.13 4.79 14.31
N ASN A 8 1.42 5.08 14.14
CA ASN A 8 1.98 6.40 14.36
C ASN A 8 1.73 7.38 13.20
N GLY A 9 1.13 6.91 12.09
CA GLY A 9 0.90 7.73 10.89
C GLY A 9 2.14 7.90 10.01
N ASP A 10 3.20 7.12 10.23
CA ASP A 10 4.43 7.15 9.42
C ASP A 10 4.25 6.46 8.04
N VAL A 11 3.08 5.85 7.79
CA VAL A 11 2.74 5.13 6.57
C VAL A 11 1.49 5.73 5.96
N GLN A 12 1.59 6.18 4.72
CA GLN A 12 0.48 6.82 4.01
C GLN A 12 -0.29 5.84 3.10
N ILE A 13 0.37 4.80 2.60
CA ILE A 13 -0.21 3.76 1.74
C ILE A 13 0.49 2.43 2.05
N VAL A 14 -0.27 1.34 2.07
CA VAL A 14 0.24 -0.03 2.14
C VAL A 14 -0.07 -0.76 0.84
N ILE A 15 0.92 -1.45 0.28
CA ILE A 15 0.75 -2.40 -0.83
C ILE A 15 1.06 -3.80 -0.30
N ASN A 16 0.04 -4.62 -0.14
CA ASN A 16 0.15 -5.99 0.36
C ASN A 16 -0.50 -6.96 -0.64
N THR A 17 0.29 -7.57 -1.51
CA THR A 17 -0.19 -8.58 -2.47
C THR A 17 -0.40 -9.94 -1.79
N MET A 18 -1.32 -10.76 -2.32
CA MET A 18 -1.51 -12.14 -1.84
C MET A 18 -0.59 -13.10 -2.60
N THR A 19 0.03 -14.04 -1.89
CA THR A 19 0.70 -15.17 -2.53
C THR A 19 -0.32 -16.26 -2.84
N LYS A 20 -0.40 -16.72 -4.10
CA LYS A 20 -1.32 -17.79 -4.51
C LYS A 20 -0.91 -19.12 -3.85
N GLY A 21 -1.88 -19.81 -3.25
CA GLY A 21 -1.71 -21.22 -2.80
C GLY A 21 -0.96 -21.44 -1.48
N LYS A 22 -0.63 -20.39 -0.71
CA LYS A 22 -0.05 -20.54 0.63
C LYS A 22 -1.09 -20.27 1.72
N THR A 23 -0.86 -20.88 2.89
CA THR A 23 -1.54 -20.59 4.16
C THR A 23 -1.64 -19.08 4.37
N ILE A 24 -2.73 -18.60 4.98
CA ILE A 24 -2.87 -17.18 5.35
C ILE A 24 -1.62 -16.76 6.11
N GLU A 25 -0.79 -15.91 5.50
CA GLU A 25 0.36 -15.36 6.20
C GLU A 25 -0.17 -14.44 7.30
N ARG A 26 0.06 -14.85 8.56
CA ARG A 26 -0.44 -14.16 9.76
C ARG A 26 -0.05 -12.69 9.72
N ASP A 27 1.18 -12.40 9.29
CA ASP A 27 1.71 -11.03 9.21
C ASP A 27 0.98 -10.21 8.17
N GLY A 28 0.76 -10.74 6.96
CA GLY A 28 -0.01 -10.07 5.93
C GLY A 28 -1.44 -9.75 6.38
N PHE A 29 -2.07 -10.64 7.16
CA PHE A 29 -3.38 -10.35 7.76
C PHE A 29 -3.31 -9.19 8.77
N GLN A 30 -2.32 -9.21 9.69
CA GLN A 30 -2.16 -8.13 10.67
C GLN A 30 -1.88 -6.79 10.00
N ILE A 31 -1.06 -6.76 8.95
CA ILE A 31 -0.75 -5.54 8.19
C ILE A 31 -2.01 -4.97 7.54
N ARG A 32 -2.79 -5.81 6.83
CA ARG A 32 -4.04 -5.36 6.20
C ARG A 32 -5.03 -4.84 7.23
N ARG A 33 -5.18 -5.54 8.35
CA ARG A 33 -6.05 -5.13 9.46
C ARG A 33 -5.62 -3.79 10.05
N ALA A 34 -4.36 -3.66 10.44
CA ALA A 34 -3.83 -2.43 11.02
C ALA A 34 -3.96 -1.24 10.06
N SER A 35 -3.74 -1.44 8.76
CA SER A 35 -3.91 -0.39 7.75
C SER A 35 -5.35 0.13 7.72
N VAL A 36 -6.34 -0.77 7.63
CA VAL A 36 -7.76 -0.41 7.58
C VAL A 36 -8.22 0.25 8.89
N GLU A 37 -7.82 -0.29 10.04
CA GLU A 37 -8.19 0.26 11.36
C GLU A 37 -7.59 1.67 11.60
N ASN A 38 -6.49 2.04 10.93
CA ASN A 38 -5.85 3.36 11.04
C ASN A 38 -6.13 4.28 9.84
N GLY A 39 -7.06 3.92 8.95
CA GLY A 39 -7.43 4.77 7.80
C GLY A 39 -6.35 4.87 6.72
N VAL A 40 -5.36 3.97 6.73
CA VAL A 40 -4.30 3.90 5.71
C VAL A 40 -4.78 3.02 4.55
N PRO A 41 -4.86 3.54 3.31
CA PRO A 41 -5.24 2.75 2.14
C PRO A 41 -4.35 1.51 1.97
N CYS A 42 -5.00 0.34 1.83
CA CYS A 42 -4.32 -0.93 1.64
C CYS A 42 -4.65 -1.53 0.27
N LEU A 43 -3.69 -1.51 -0.65
CA LEU A 43 -3.82 -2.07 -1.99
C LEU A 43 -3.38 -3.53 -2.00
N THR A 44 -4.20 -4.41 -2.57
CA THR A 44 -3.93 -5.85 -2.65
C THR A 44 -3.60 -6.34 -4.06
N SER A 45 -3.64 -5.44 -5.04
CA SER A 45 -3.29 -5.69 -6.44
C SER A 45 -2.22 -4.70 -6.91
N LEU A 46 -1.23 -5.21 -7.64
CA LEU A 46 -0.23 -4.37 -8.30
C LEU A 46 -0.85 -3.55 -9.42
N ASP A 47 -1.89 -4.05 -10.09
CA ASP A 47 -2.58 -3.32 -11.14
C ASP A 47 -3.23 -2.04 -10.59
N THR A 48 -3.84 -2.13 -9.40
CA THR A 48 -4.41 -0.97 -8.70
C THR A 48 -3.32 0.00 -8.25
N ALA A 49 -2.18 -0.51 -7.77
CA ALA A 49 -1.04 0.33 -7.41
C ALA A 49 -0.48 1.09 -8.63
N ASN A 50 -0.35 0.43 -9.78
CA ASN A 50 0.08 1.04 -11.03
C ASN A 50 -0.89 2.12 -11.50
N ALA A 51 -2.20 1.85 -11.45
CA ALA A 51 -3.22 2.83 -11.79
C ALA A 51 -3.14 4.08 -10.89
N LEU A 52 -2.93 3.90 -9.58
CA LEU A 52 -2.74 5.01 -8.65
C LEU A 52 -1.50 5.84 -8.99
N THR A 53 -0.37 5.19 -9.30
CA THR A 53 0.85 5.89 -9.73
C THR A 53 0.61 6.73 -10.98
N ASN A 54 -0.05 6.19 -12.00
CA ASN A 54 -0.37 6.93 -13.23
C ASN A 54 -1.22 8.18 -12.95
N VAL A 55 -2.18 8.09 -12.03
CA VAL A 55 -2.98 9.23 -11.61
C VAL A 55 -2.11 10.28 -10.92
N ILE A 56 -1.27 9.88 -9.97
CA ILE A 56 -0.36 10.78 -9.25
C ILE A 56 0.60 11.49 -10.22
N GLU A 57 1.15 10.76 -11.20
CA GLU A 57 2.00 11.32 -12.25
C GLU A 57 1.23 12.32 -13.13
N SER A 58 -0.02 12.03 -13.49
CA SER A 58 -0.85 12.97 -14.27
C SER A 58 -1.20 14.25 -13.50
N MET A 59 -1.26 14.16 -12.17
CA MET A 59 -1.50 15.31 -11.28
C MET A 59 -0.23 16.13 -11.01
N THR A 60 0.94 15.55 -11.27
CA THR A 60 2.24 16.15 -10.95
C THR A 60 2.98 16.46 -12.24
N PHE A 61 2.85 17.70 -12.74
CA PHE A 61 3.64 18.14 -13.88
C PHE A 61 5.13 18.13 -13.50
N THR A 62 5.85 17.12 -13.99
CA THR A 62 7.29 16.99 -13.80
C THR A 62 7.94 17.10 -15.17
N MET A 63 8.64 18.22 -15.44
CA MET A 63 9.49 18.31 -16.63
C MET A 63 10.65 17.32 -16.44
N ARG A 64 10.58 16.17 -17.12
CA ARG A 64 11.79 15.39 -17.39
C ARG A 64 12.59 16.16 -18.42
N SER A 65 13.73 16.71 -18.02
CA SER A 65 14.78 17.03 -18.98
C SER A 65 15.17 15.71 -19.67
N MET A 66 15.03 15.69 -20.99
CA MET A 66 15.55 14.62 -21.84
C MET A 66 17.07 14.55 -21.74
#